data_AF-A0A8S2Z7A2-F1
#
_entry.id   AF-A0A8S2Z7A2-F1
#
_cell.length_a   1.000
_cell.length_b   1.000
_cell.length_c   1.000
_cell.angle_alpha   90.00
_cell.angle_beta   90.00
_cell.angle_gamma   90.00
#
_symmetry.space_group_name_H-M   'P 1'
#
loop_
_entity.id
_entity.type
_entity.pdbx_description
1 polymer ?
#
loop_
_entity_poly.entity_id
_entity_poly.type
_entity_poly.pdbx_seq_one_letter_code
_entity_poly.pdbx_strand_id
1 'polypeptide(L)' 'ELKYVYDAITLTRHALDGRCPLIGFSGAPWTLMSYMIEGKGSETHSKAKKWLYTYVEESHDL' A
#
# COMPACT_ATOMS: atom_id res chain seq x y z
N GLU A 1 -9.06 3.86 -12.67
CA GLU A 1 -7.61 3.98 -12.40
C GLU A 1 -7.02 2.59 -12.13
N LEU A 2 -5.68 2.45 -12.14
CA LEU A 2 -4.90 1.19 -12.01
C LEU A 2 -5.01 0.15 -13.14
N LYS A 3 -5.48 0.53 -14.34
CA LYS A 3 -5.59 -0.40 -15.49
C LYS A 3 -4.29 -1.19 -15.76
N TYR A 4 -3.13 -0.54 -15.69
CA TYR A 4 -1.85 -1.20 -15.93
C TYR A 4 -1.55 -2.33 -14.93
N VAL A 5 -2.03 -2.24 -13.68
CA VAL A 5 -1.89 -3.31 -12.67
C VAL A 5 -2.79 -4.50 -13.05
N TYR A 6 -4.04 -4.23 -13.43
CA TYR A 6 -4.98 -5.28 -13.81
C TYR A 6 -4.56 -5.99 -15.11
N ASP A 7 -4.07 -5.23 -16.09
CA ASP A 7 -3.52 -5.75 -17.33
C ASP A 7 -2.31 -6.66 -17.04
N ALA A 8 -1.40 -6.23 -16.14
CA ALA A 8 -0.25 -7.03 -15.72
C ALA A 8 -0.66 -8.32 -14.99
N ILE A 9 -1.60 -8.25 -14.05
CA ILE A 9 -2.12 -9.44 -13.34
C ILE A 9 -2.71 -10.44 -14.33
N THR A 10 -3.51 -9.96 -15.29
CA THR A 10 -4.15 -10.79 -16.33
C THR A 10 -3.09 -11.46 -17.20
N LEU A 11 -2.11 -10.70 -17.69
CA LEU A 11 -1.01 -11.22 -18.49
C LEU A 11 -0.21 -12.28 -17.72
N THR A 12 0.16 -12.01 -16.47
CA THR A 12 0.90 -12.96 -15.62
C THR A 12 0.09 -14.24 -15.38
N ARG A 13 -1.22 -14.14 -15.11
CA ARG A 13 -2.08 -15.31 -14.89
C ARG A 13 -2.12 -16.24 -16.11
N HIS A 14 -2.23 -15.67 -17.32
CA HIS A 14 -2.20 -16.45 -18.55
C HIS A 14 -0.81 -17.06 -18.83
N ALA A 15 0.26 -16.28 -18.63
CA ALA A 15 1.63 -16.75 -18.84
C ALA A 15 2.05 -17.88 -17.88
N LEU A 16 1.46 -17.94 -16.68
CA LEU A 16 1.70 -19.02 -15.72
C LEU A 16 1.10 -20.36 -16.12
N ASP A 17 0.11 -20.39 -17.03
CA ASP A 17 -0.53 -21.61 -17.55
C ASP A 17 -0.91 -22.63 -16.45
N GLY A 18 -1.48 -22.13 -15.34
CA GLY A 18 -1.90 -22.97 -14.22
C GLY A 18 -0.78 -23.65 -13.43
N ARG A 19 0.50 -23.39 -13.72
CA ARG A 19 1.65 -24.00 -13.03
C ARG A 19 1.66 -23.75 -11.53
N CYS A 20 1.20 -22.59 -11.08
CA CYS A 20 1.05 -22.25 -9.67
C CYS A 20 -0.03 -21.16 -9.44
N PRO A 21 -0.49 -20.96 -8.20
CA PRO A 21 -1.35 -19.83 -7.84
C PRO A 21 -0.63 -18.48 -8.01
N LEU A 22 -1.39 -17.46 -8.41
CA LEU A 22 -0.92 -16.07 -8.46
C LEU A 22 -1.50 -15.30 -7.27
N ILE A 23 -0.62 -14.62 -6.51
CA ILE A 23 -1.00 -13.85 -5.32
C ILE A 23 -0.98 -12.36 -5.66
N GLY A 24 -2.12 -11.68 -5.45
CA GLY A 24 -2.19 -10.22 -5.43
C GLY A 24 -1.85 -9.68 -4.04
N PHE A 25 -1.41 -8.42 -3.95
CA PHE A 25 -1.09 -7.79 -2.67
C PHE A 25 -1.34 -6.28 -2.71
N SER A 26 -1.53 -5.68 -1.53
CA SER A 26 -1.43 -4.23 -1.33
C SER A 26 -0.84 -3.94 0.05
N GLY A 27 -0.39 -2.70 0.27
CA GLY A 27 -0.05 -2.22 1.60
C GLY A 27 -1.30 -2.04 2.46
N ALA A 28 -1.16 -2.25 3.78
CA ALA A 28 -2.19 -1.91 4.75
C ALA A 28 -2.33 -0.38 4.87
N PRO A 29 -3.51 0.16 5.27
CA PRO A 29 -3.76 1.60 5.34
C PRO A 29 -2.70 2.36 6.16
N TRP A 30 -2.44 1.91 7.40
CA TRP A 30 -1.40 2.51 8.24
C TRP A 30 -0.01 2.52 7.58
N THR A 31 0.38 1.42 6.94
CA THR A 31 1.70 1.34 6.29
C THR A 31 1.79 2.37 5.17
N LEU A 32 0.78 2.45 4.29
CA LEU A 32 0.74 3.41 3.20
C LEU A 32 0.72 4.86 3.72
N MET A 33 -0.15 5.17 4.68
CA MET A 33 -0.19 6.46 5.38
C MET A 33 1.18 6.85 5.93
N SER A 34 1.87 5.91 6.60
CA SER A 34 3.18 6.16 7.18
C SER A 34 4.22 6.54 6.12
N TYR A 35 4.21 5.90 4.95
CA TYR A 35 5.08 6.28 3.82
C TYR A 35 4.70 7.64 3.24
N MET A 36 3.40 7.95 3.14
CA MET A 36 2.91 9.23 2.63
C MET A 36 3.34 10.40 3.54
N ILE A 37 3.27 10.22 4.86
CA ILE A 37 3.63 11.27 5.84
C ILE A 37 5.15 11.37 6.05
N GLU A 38 5.85 10.24 6.14
CA GLU A 38 7.31 10.24 6.32
C GLU A 38 8.05 10.65 5.04
N GLY A 39 7.45 10.40 3.87
CA GLY A 39 8.00 10.61 2.53
C GLY A 39 8.99 9.51 2.08
N LYS A 40 9.29 8.55 2.97
CA LYS A 40 10.21 7.42 2.76
C LYS A 40 10.08 6.42 3.92
N GLY A 41 10.84 5.32 3.86
CA GLY A 41 10.99 4.43 5.00
C GLY A 41 11.55 5.15 6.22
N SER A 42 11.03 4.79 7.40
CA SER A 42 11.40 5.40 8.69
C SER A 42 11.48 4.31 9.74
N GLU A 43 12.54 4.29 10.55
CA GLU A 43 12.70 3.30 11.64
C GLU A 43 11.79 3.61 12.83
N THR A 44 11.51 4.90 13.05
CA THR A 44 10.80 5.37 14.25
C THR A 44 9.35 5.73 13.96
N HIS A 45 9.02 6.05 12.71
CA HIS A 45 7.72 6.58 12.28
C HIS A 45 7.30 7.81 13.08
N SER A 46 8.26 8.65 13.48
CA SER A 46 8.02 9.77 14.39
C SER A 46 7.05 10.82 13.84
N LYS A 47 7.07 11.11 12.53
CA LYS A 47 6.14 12.08 11.93
C LYS A 47 4.75 11.48 11.80
N ALA A 48 4.65 10.24 11.35
CA ALA A 48 3.37 9.54 11.22
C ALA A 48 2.70 9.35 12.59
N LYS A 49 3.46 8.99 13.63
CA LYS A 49 2.95 8.91 15.01
C LYS A 49 2.56 10.28 15.55
N LYS A 50 3.36 11.32 15.31
CA LYS A 50 2.97 12.69 15.68
C LYS A 50 1.66 13.08 15.02
N TRP A 51 1.48 12.74 13.74
CA TRP A 51 0.23 12.98 13.01
C TRP A 51 -0.95 12.29 13.69
N LEU A 52 -0.84 10.99 14.00
CA LEU A 52 -1.88 10.24 14.74
C LEU A 52 -2.31 10.92 16.04
N TYR A 53 -1.37 11.45 16.82
CA TYR A 53 -1.68 12.09 18.10
C TYR A 53 -2.13 13.55 17.98
N THR A 54 -1.87 14.21 16.85
CA THR A 54 -2.17 15.65 16.66
C THR A 54 -3.43 15.86 15.84
N TYR A 55 -3.70 14.97 14.87
CA TYR A 55 -4.74 15.10 13.83
C TYR A 55 -5.54 13.78 13.77
N VAL A 56 -6.29 13.49 14.83
CA VAL A 56 -6.96 12.19 15.02
C VAL A 56 -8.00 11.94 13.93
N GLU A 57 -8.86 12.92 13.66
CA GLU A 57 -9.92 12.80 12.66
C GLU A 57 -9.32 12.65 11.25
N GLU A 58 -8.35 13.49 10.90
CA GLU A 58 -7.69 13.44 9.59
C GLU A 58 -6.87 12.15 9.40
N SER A 59 -6.43 11.52 10.50
CA SER A 59 -5.77 10.22 10.45
C SER A 59 -6.75 9.08 10.17
N HIS A 60 -8.02 9.22 10.56
CA HIS A 60 -9.05 8.24 10.29
C HIS A 60 -9.66 8.40 8.89
N ASP A 61 -9.68 9.63 8.38
CA ASP A 61 -10.19 9.95 7.04
C ASP A 61 -9.20 9.59 5.92
N LEU A 62 -7.90 9.53 6.22
CA LEU A 62 -6.80 9.24 5.28
C LEU A 62 -6.62 7.73 5.02
#